data_AF-A0A391PD55-F1
#
_entry.id   AF-A0A391PD55-F1
#
_cell.length_a   1.000
_cell.length_b   1.000
_cell.length_c   1.000
_cell.angle_alpha   90.00
_cell.angle_beta   90.00
_cell.angle_gamma   90.00
#
_symmetry.space_group_name_H-M   'P 1'
#
loop_
_entity.id
_entity.type
_entity.pdbx_description
1 polymer ?
#
loop_
_entity_poly.entity_id
_entity_poly.type
_entity_poly.pdbx_seq_one_letter_code
_entity_poly.pdbx_strand_id
1 'polypeptide(L)'
;MKKLFLGLLSLSLLLGLTAFGSGSSTTSSIPNANSSPSKAESTKASDSAKDPKETYDLTGKTLYLFCTSGSSGIEQSLSDLHALYPDLNLADGQRFAADASDEEISSWIETHQ
;
A
#
# COMPACT_ATOMS: atom_id res chain seq x y z
N MET A 1 -13.01 46.71 -12.49
CA MET A 1 -13.86 45.51 -12.73
C MET A 1 -12.98 44.30 -13.04
N LYS A 2 -12.31 43.71 -12.04
CA LYS A 2 -11.39 42.56 -12.21
C LYS A 2 -11.26 41.77 -10.89
N LYS A 3 -12.38 41.40 -10.26
CA LYS A 3 -12.35 40.60 -9.00
C LYS A 3 -13.50 39.61 -8.89
N LEU A 4 -14.02 39.11 -10.01
CA LEU A 4 -15.25 38.28 -10.01
C LEU A 4 -15.08 36.90 -10.68
N PHE A 5 -13.88 36.50 -11.07
CA PHE A 5 -13.65 35.19 -11.72
C PHE A 5 -12.97 34.13 -10.85
N LEU A 6 -12.66 34.43 -9.57
CA LEU A 6 -11.89 33.51 -8.70
C LEU A 6 -12.75 32.65 -7.75
N GLY A 7 -14.09 32.78 -7.79
CA GLY A 7 -14.99 32.03 -6.92
C GLY A 7 -15.48 30.69 -7.47
N LEU A 8 -15.38 30.45 -8.78
CA LEU A 8 -16.02 29.29 -9.43
C LEU A 8 -15.16 28.01 -9.46
N LEU A 9 -13.83 28.11 -9.26
CA LEU A 9 -12.94 26.94 -9.28
C LEU A 9 -12.88 26.21 -7.92
N SER A 10 -13.35 26.84 -6.83
CA SER A 10 -13.36 26.25 -5.49
C SER A 10 -14.61 25.42 -5.19
N LEU A 11 -15.72 25.63 -5.89
CA LEU A 11 -16.99 24.96 -5.58
C LEU A 11 -17.10 23.55 -6.20
N SER A 12 -16.27 23.21 -7.20
CA SER A 12 -16.29 21.90 -7.86
C SER A 12 -15.51 20.80 -7.14
N LEU A 13 -14.79 21.10 -6.05
CA LEU A 13 -13.97 20.12 -5.34
C LEU A 13 -14.63 19.55 -4.06
N LEU A 14 -15.82 20.03 -3.68
CA LEU A 14 -16.50 19.61 -2.44
C LEU A 14 -17.55 18.50 -2.62
N LEU A 15 -17.74 17.95 -3.82
CA LEU A 15 -18.85 17.02 -4.10
C LEU A 15 -18.45 15.62 -4.61
N GLY A 16 -17.26 15.11 -4.29
CA GLY A 16 -16.88 13.76 -4.69
C GLY A 16 -15.87 13.12 -3.76
N LEU A 17 -16.36 12.37 -2.76
CA LEU A 17 -15.85 11.05 -2.30
C LEU A 17 -16.45 10.72 -0.92
N THR A 18 -17.69 10.21 -0.91
CA THR A 18 -18.16 9.34 0.18
C THR A 18 -19.08 8.26 -0.40
N ALA A 19 -18.48 7.25 -1.05
CA ALA A 19 -19.14 5.98 -1.29
C ALA A 19 -18.59 4.97 -0.28
N PHE A 20 -19.08 5.02 0.95
CA PHE A 20 -18.98 3.91 1.90
C PHE A 20 -20.25 3.09 1.76
N GLY A 21 -20.19 2.04 0.94
CA GLY A 21 -21.26 1.05 0.82
C GLY A 21 -21.31 0.19 2.07
N SER A 22 -22.12 0.60 3.04
CA SER A 22 -22.51 -0.24 4.18
C SER A 22 -23.72 -1.08 3.77
N GLY A 23 -23.49 -2.36 3.48
CA GLY A 23 -24.54 -3.34 3.27
C GLY A 23 -24.66 -4.25 4.49
N SER A 24 -25.57 -3.95 5.41
CA SER A 24 -26.03 -4.90 6.42
C SER A 24 -27.55 -4.96 6.42
N SER A 25 -28.10 -6.12 6.06
CA SER A 25 -29.44 -6.52 6.50
C SER A 25 -29.50 -8.04 6.65
N THR A 26 -30.12 -8.42 7.74
CA THR A 26 -30.21 -9.74 8.35
C THR A 26 -31.26 -10.62 7.67
N THR A 27 -30.88 -11.87 7.41
CA THR A 27 -31.62 -13.14 7.50
C THR A 27 -33.03 -13.33 6.88
N SER A 28 -33.14 -14.49 6.22
CA SER A 28 -34.31 -15.36 5.93
C SER A 28 -35.17 -15.07 4.70
N SER A 29 -34.97 -15.87 3.64
CA SER A 29 -35.93 -16.88 3.14
C SER A 29 -35.40 -17.59 1.88
N ILE A 30 -35.57 -18.91 1.78
CA ILE A 30 -35.27 -19.76 0.61
C ILE A 30 -36.55 -19.96 -0.21
N PRO A 31 -36.53 -19.80 -1.56
CA PRO A 31 -36.64 -20.94 -2.50
C PRO A 31 -35.72 -20.75 -3.74
N ASN A 32 -34.86 -21.71 -4.08
CA ASN A 32 -35.04 -22.93 -4.91
C ASN A 32 -35.32 -22.72 -6.42
N ALA A 33 -34.53 -23.45 -7.21
CA ALA A 33 -34.71 -23.93 -8.59
C ALA A 33 -34.52 -23.01 -9.81
N ASN A 34 -33.25 -22.96 -10.25
CA ASN A 34 -32.77 -23.49 -11.54
C ASN A 34 -33.28 -22.89 -12.87
N SER A 35 -32.39 -22.14 -13.53
CA SER A 35 -32.25 -22.17 -15.00
C SER A 35 -30.77 -22.30 -15.37
N SER A 36 -30.47 -23.40 -16.04
CA SER A 36 -29.15 -23.96 -16.41
C SER A 36 -28.68 -23.40 -17.79
N PRO A 37 -27.57 -23.86 -18.42
CA PRO A 37 -26.17 -23.49 -18.15
C PRO A 37 -25.39 -23.07 -19.43
N SER A 38 -24.23 -22.42 -19.28
CA SER A 38 -23.16 -22.48 -20.31
C SER A 38 -21.77 -22.06 -19.80
N LYS A 39 -20.87 -23.05 -19.71
CA LYS A 39 -19.37 -23.04 -19.75
C LYS A 39 -18.63 -22.21 -18.67
N ALA A 40 -17.89 -22.76 -17.69
CA ALA A 40 -16.65 -23.57 -17.78
C ALA A 40 -15.63 -22.95 -18.78
N GLU A 41 -14.37 -22.66 -18.47
CA GLU A 41 -13.43 -23.21 -17.50
C GLU A 41 -12.12 -22.37 -17.55
N SER A 42 -11.43 -22.31 -16.40
CA SER A 42 -9.98 -22.27 -16.17
C SER A 42 -8.97 -21.75 -17.23
N THR A 43 -8.00 -21.03 -16.67
CA THR A 43 -6.59 -20.87 -17.11
C THR A 43 -6.31 -19.89 -18.26
N LYS A 44 -5.63 -18.79 -17.92
CA LYS A 44 -4.36 -18.48 -18.61
C LYS A 44 -3.44 -17.73 -17.66
N ALA A 45 -2.37 -18.40 -17.27
CA ALA A 45 -1.14 -17.76 -16.82
C ALA A 45 -0.80 -16.64 -17.80
N SER A 46 -0.77 -15.39 -17.31
CA SER A 46 -0.01 -14.35 -17.98
C SER A 46 1.42 -14.51 -17.50
N ASP A 47 2.13 -15.39 -18.20
CA ASP A 47 3.57 -15.36 -18.34
C ASP A 47 3.94 -13.98 -18.89
N SER A 48 4.09 -13.03 -17.99
CA SER A 48 4.56 -11.68 -18.27
C SER A 48 6.03 -11.67 -17.86
N ALA A 49 6.87 -11.83 -18.88
CA ALA A 49 8.27 -11.48 -18.95
C ALA A 49 8.96 -11.43 -17.57
N LYS A 50 9.72 -12.49 -17.29
CA LYS A 50 10.83 -12.47 -16.33
C LYS A 50 11.85 -11.43 -16.82
N ASP A 51 11.57 -10.16 -16.61
CA ASP A 51 12.61 -9.17 -16.41
C ASP A 51 13.53 -9.77 -15.34
N PRO A 52 14.84 -9.87 -15.55
CA PRO A 52 15.74 -10.33 -14.51
C PRO A 52 15.69 -9.30 -13.38
N LYS A 53 14.73 -9.49 -12.47
CA LYS A 53 14.67 -8.82 -11.17
C LYS A 53 16.04 -9.04 -10.57
N GLU A 54 16.78 -7.97 -10.42
CA GLU A 54 18.04 -7.93 -9.68
C GLU A 54 17.81 -8.68 -8.36
N THR A 55 18.36 -9.90 -8.28
CA THR A 55 18.14 -10.81 -7.16
C THR A 55 19.46 -10.89 -6.41
N TYR A 56 19.42 -10.46 -5.16
CA TYR A 56 20.55 -10.50 -4.25
C TYR A 56 20.24 -11.48 -3.13
N ASP A 57 21.23 -12.28 -2.73
CA ASP A 57 21.15 -13.09 -1.52
C ASP A 57 21.46 -12.20 -0.30
N LEU A 58 20.44 -12.00 0.54
CA LEU A 58 20.53 -11.20 1.75
C LEU A 58 20.51 -12.08 3.02
N THR A 59 20.63 -13.40 2.86
CA THR A 59 20.63 -14.34 3.98
C THR A 59 21.74 -14.02 4.97
N GLY A 60 21.41 -14.02 6.26
CA GLY A 60 22.35 -13.73 7.34
C GLY A 60 22.76 -12.25 7.46
N LYS A 61 22.16 -11.35 6.69
CA LYS A 61 22.32 -9.90 6.89
C LYS A 61 21.15 -9.32 7.67
N THR A 62 21.42 -8.31 8.49
CA THR A 62 20.40 -7.44 9.05
C THR A 62 20.07 -6.33 8.04
N LEU A 63 18.80 -6.15 7.74
CA LEU A 63 18.33 -5.10 6.83
C LEU A 63 17.75 -3.97 7.68
N TYR A 64 18.38 -2.80 7.60
CA TYR A 64 17.86 -1.56 8.18
C TYR A 64 17.17 -0.76 7.08
N LEU A 65 15.87 -0.55 7.23
CA LEU A 65 15.02 0.05 6.22
C LEU A 65 14.55 1.43 6.67
N PHE A 66 14.43 2.34 5.72
CA PHE A 66 13.86 3.65 5.97
C PHE A 66 12.97 4.11 4.82
N CYS A 67 12.12 5.09 5.08
CA CYS A 67 11.31 5.73 4.06
C CYS A 67 11.15 7.24 4.31
N THR A 68 10.69 7.95 3.29
CA THR A 68 10.17 9.31 3.40
C THR A 68 8.73 9.32 2.92
N SER A 69 7.88 10.10 3.58
CA SER A 69 6.47 10.23 3.20
C SER A 69 5.85 11.49 3.84
N GLY A 70 4.69 11.90 3.35
CA GLY A 70 3.96 13.04 3.91
C GLY A 70 3.20 12.74 5.21
N SER A 71 2.83 11.48 5.48
CA SER A 71 2.04 11.13 6.67
C SER A 71 2.17 9.66 7.08
N SER A 72 2.16 8.73 6.12
CA SER A 72 2.22 7.29 6.41
C SER A 72 3.56 6.88 7.02
N GLY A 73 3.52 6.11 8.10
CA GLY A 73 4.72 5.47 8.66
C GLY A 73 5.25 4.32 7.79
N ILE A 74 6.32 3.67 8.25
CA ILE A 74 6.99 2.57 7.55
C ILE A 74 6.40 1.19 7.91
N GLU A 75 5.57 1.13 8.95
CA GLU A 75 5.19 -0.10 9.66
C GLU A 75 4.42 -1.06 8.76
N GLN A 76 3.51 -0.54 7.91
CA GLN A 76 2.77 -1.39 6.98
C GLN A 76 3.70 -2.00 5.93
N SER A 77 4.61 -1.21 5.35
CA SER A 77 5.59 -1.70 4.38
C SER A 77 6.52 -2.75 5.01
N LEU A 78 6.93 -2.54 6.27
CA LEU A 78 7.75 -3.49 7.00
C LEU A 78 7.01 -4.80 7.29
N SER A 79 5.73 -4.71 7.71
CA SER A 79 4.86 -5.87 7.90
C SER A 79 4.70 -6.68 6.61
N ASP A 80 4.49 -6.01 5.48
CA ASP A 80 4.36 -6.67 4.18
C ASP A 80 5.68 -7.34 3.77
N LEU A 81 6.83 -6.70 4.02
CA LEU A 81 8.15 -7.28 3.75
C LEU A 81 8.43 -8.51 4.63
N HIS A 82 8.09 -8.47 5.92
CA HIS A 82 8.21 -9.64 6.78
C HIS A 82 7.33 -10.81 6.32
N ALA A 83 6.11 -10.52 5.83
CA ALA A 83 5.21 -11.56 5.32
C ALA A 83 5.74 -12.19 4.03
N LEU A 84 6.37 -11.40 3.15
CA LEU A 84 6.93 -11.87 1.88
C LEU A 84 8.29 -12.57 2.04
N TYR A 85 9.08 -12.16 3.03
CA TYR A 85 10.45 -12.63 3.24
C TYR A 85 10.67 -12.99 4.72
N PRO A 86 10.00 -14.04 5.24
CA PRO A 86 10.03 -14.40 6.66
C PRO A 86 11.42 -14.84 7.15
N ASP A 87 12.29 -15.26 6.24
CA ASP A 87 13.65 -15.72 6.55
C ASP A 87 14.68 -14.57 6.61
N LEU A 88 14.30 -13.35 6.21
CA LEU A 88 15.19 -12.19 6.28
C LEU A 88 15.14 -11.55 7.67
N ASN A 89 16.30 -11.14 8.16
CA ASN A 89 16.42 -10.38 9.40
C ASN A 89 16.17 -8.88 9.11
N LEU A 90 14.91 -8.45 9.15
CA LEU A 90 14.57 -7.02 9.04
C LEU A 90 14.57 -6.41 10.44
N ALA A 91 15.31 -5.31 10.61
CA ALA A 91 15.25 -4.50 11.81
C ALA A 91 14.01 -3.58 11.80
N ASP A 92 13.76 -2.92 12.92
CA ASP A 92 12.77 -1.84 12.98
C ASP A 92 13.09 -0.77 11.93
N GLY A 93 12.05 -0.31 11.25
CA GLY A 93 12.17 0.68 10.19
C GLY A 93 12.08 2.11 10.73
N GLN A 94 12.68 3.07 10.01
CA GLN A 94 12.61 4.49 10.35
C GLN A 94 11.94 5.32 9.25
N ARG A 95 10.98 6.17 9.62
CA ARG A 95 10.49 7.20 8.69
C ARG A 95 11.24 8.50 8.97
N PHE A 96 11.91 9.01 7.95
CA PHE A 96 12.49 10.35 7.97
C PHE A 96 11.52 11.37 7.36
N ALA A 97 11.51 12.57 7.93
CA ALA A 97 10.87 13.71 7.31
C ALA A 97 11.61 14.11 6.02
N ALA A 98 10.96 14.92 5.17
CA ALA A 98 11.58 15.39 3.92
C ALA A 98 12.80 16.30 4.16
N ASP A 99 12.87 16.88 5.35
CA ASP A 99 13.90 17.80 5.84
C ASP A 99 14.74 17.20 6.99
N ALA A 100 14.77 15.87 7.12
CA ALA A 100 15.60 15.19 8.12
C ALA A 100 17.07 15.64 8.00
N SER A 101 17.68 15.96 9.14
CA SER A 101 19.05 16.47 9.18
C SER A 101 20.10 15.35 9.15
N ASP A 102 21.33 15.69 8.78
CA ASP A 102 22.46 14.76 8.80
C ASP A 102 22.69 14.20 10.21
N GLU A 103 22.47 15.01 11.24
CA GLU A 103 22.59 14.59 12.64
C GLU A 103 21.50 13.58 13.05
N GLU A 104 20.26 13.78 12.60
CA GLU A 104 19.15 12.85 12.86
C GLU A 104 19.44 11.48 12.23
N ILE A 105 19.88 11.46 10.98
CA ILE A 105 20.22 10.23 10.25
C ILE A 105 21.44 9.56 10.90
N SER A 106 22.47 10.32 11.25
CA SER A 106 23.68 9.80 11.88
C SER A 106 23.37 9.16 13.24
N SER A 107 22.55 9.82 14.06
CA SER A 107 22.11 9.29 15.35
C SER A 107 21.32 7.99 15.19
N TRP A 108 20.45 7.90 14.18
CA TRP A 108 19.74 6.65 13.88
C TRP A 108 20.71 5.54 13.48
N ILE A 109 21.70 5.81 12.62
CA ILE A 109 22.71 4.82 12.24
C ILE A 109 23.49 4.33 13.47
N GLU A 110 24.00 5.24 14.29
CA GLU A 110 24.81 4.92 15.48
C GLU A 110 24.07 4.07 16.52
N THR A 111 22.75 4.24 16.65
CA THR A 111 21.93 3.45 17.57
C THR A 111 21.66 2.02 17.07
N HIS A 112 21.98 1.73 15.80
CA HIS A 112 21.65 0.48 15.12
C HIS A 112 22.88 -0.27 14.58
N GLN A 113 24.10 0.21 14.84
CA GLN A 113 25.36 -0.47 14.50
C GLN A 113 25.77 -1.54 15.53
#